data_AF-A0A6V6Z3M3-F1
#
_entry.id   AF-A0A6V6Z3M3-F1
#
_cell.length_a   1.000
_cell.length_b   1.000
_cell.length_c   1.000
_cell.angle_alpha   90.00
_cell.angle_beta   90.00
_cell.angle_gamma   90.00
#
_symmetry.space_group_name_H-M   'P 1'
#
loop_
_entity.id
_entity.type
_entity.pdbx_description
1 polymer ?
#
loop_
_entity_poly.entity_id
_entity_poly.type
_entity_poly.pdbx_seq_one_letter_code
_entity_poly.pdbx_strand_id
1 'polypeptide(L)'
;MKTKSFYIYGAFFMIFVAACFLWMLRNNTFAEKATHIDYRDKDIEKRLGFTLEEYVKTKSIINLQLNGNGKYNDSILNLFQLEIQKIMKAEDANKGIHLKFSRKTTYENVIRSFQICKIEDCSTYIPDHYDLWVFPYYK
;
A
#
# COMPACT_ATOMS: atom_id res chain seq x y z
N MET A 1 27.65 2.12 -53.75
CA MET A 1 27.73 2.37 -52.29
C MET A 1 27.50 1.06 -51.56
N LYS A 2 28.53 0.48 -50.92
CA LYS A 2 28.32 -0.64 -49.98
C LYS A 2 27.74 -0.03 -48.70
N THR A 3 26.40 0.00 -48.58
CA THR A 3 25.76 0.26 -47.30
C THR A 3 26.28 -0.79 -46.33
N LYS A 4 27.19 -0.39 -45.44
CA LYS A 4 27.80 -1.31 -44.48
C LYS A 4 26.64 -1.92 -43.69
N SER A 5 26.48 -3.24 -43.71
CA SER A 5 25.38 -3.95 -43.04
C SER A 5 25.19 -3.53 -41.58
N PHE A 6 26.26 -3.02 -40.95
CA PHE A 6 26.26 -2.31 -39.68
C PHE A 6 25.15 -1.24 -39.54
N TYR A 7 24.92 -0.40 -40.55
CA TYR A 7 23.87 0.63 -40.51
C TYR A 7 22.46 0.03 -40.52
N ILE A 8 22.27 -1.12 -41.18
CA ILE A 8 20.98 -1.83 -41.23
C ILE A 8 20.70 -2.48 -39.87
N TYR A 9 21.71 -3.13 -39.28
CA TYR A 9 21.58 -3.69 -37.92
C TYR A 9 21.38 -2.60 -36.87
N GLY A 10 22.07 -1.46 -37.01
CA GLY A 10 21.86 -0.30 -36.14
C GLY A 10 20.46 0.29 -36.26
N ALA A 11 19.94 0.44 -37.47
CA ALA A 11 18.56 0.91 -37.69
C ALA A 11 17.54 -0.06 -37.09
N PHE A 12 17.71 -1.37 -37.28
CA PHE A 12 16.83 -2.39 -36.70
C PHE A 12 16.87 -2.36 -35.17
N PHE A 13 18.05 -2.24 -34.56
CA PHE A 13 18.21 -2.14 -33.12
C PHE A 13 17.51 -0.89 -32.56
N MET A 14 17.65 0.26 -33.22
CA MET A 14 16.96 1.50 -32.81
C MET A 14 15.44 1.35 -32.87
N ILE A 15 14.90 0.70 -33.92
CA ILE A 15 13.46 0.42 -34.05
C ILE A 15 13.00 -0.53 -32.94
N PHE A 16 13.78 -1.58 -32.65
CA PHE A 16 13.47 -2.54 -31.59
C PHE A 16 13.43 -1.86 -30.22
N VAL A 17 14.43 -1.03 -29.89
CA VAL A 17 14.48 -0.26 -28.65
C VAL A 17 13.29 0.70 -28.55
N ALA A 18 12.94 1.41 -29.63
CA ALA A 18 11.78 2.29 -29.67
C ALA A 18 10.46 1.53 -29.45
N ALA A 19 10.30 0.34 -30.05
CA ALA A 19 9.14 -0.51 -29.84
C ALA A 19 9.02 -1.01 -28.39
N CYS A 20 10.14 -1.36 -27.75
CA CYS A 20 10.18 -1.69 -26.33
C CYS A 20 9.72 -0.51 -25.45
N PHE A 21 10.20 0.71 -25.71
CA PHE A 21 9.75 1.90 -24.98
C PHE A 21 8.26 2.17 -25.17
N LEU A 22 7.74 2.05 -26.40
CA LEU A 22 6.31 2.21 -26.68
C LEU A 22 5.46 1.16 -25.96
N TRP A 23 5.93 -0.09 -25.89
CA TRP A 23 5.27 -1.15 -25.14
C TRP A 23 5.26 -0.87 -23.64
N MET A 24 6.37 -0.40 -23.07
CA MET A 24 6.45 -0.02 -21.65
C MET A 24 5.56 1.17 -21.31
N LEU A 25 5.49 2.18 -22.18
CA LEU A 25 4.59 3.32 -22.03
C LEU A 25 3.12 2.88 -22.10
N ARG A 26 2.76 2.02 -23.07
CA ARG A 26 1.40 1.49 -23.21
C ARG A 26 0.95 0.71 -21.98
N ASN A 27 1.86 -0.05 -21.36
CA ASN A 27 1.56 -0.87 -20.20
C ASN A 27 1.74 -0.14 -18.88
N ASN A 28 1.99 1.18 -18.89
CA ASN A 28 2.23 1.96 -17.68
C ASN A 28 3.28 1.29 -16.77
N THR A 29 4.32 0.67 -17.36
CA THR A 29 5.27 -0.18 -16.63
C THR A 29 6.01 0.56 -15.53
N PHE A 30 6.14 1.88 -15.66
CA PHE A 30 6.74 2.77 -14.66
C PHE A 30 5.70 3.56 -13.85
N ALA A 31 4.41 3.33 -14.07
CA ALA A 31 3.37 3.92 -13.23
C ALA A 31 3.38 3.18 -11.89
N GLU A 32 4.27 3.62 -11.01
CA GLU A 32 4.07 3.36 -9.60
C GLU A 32 2.83 4.14 -9.18
N LYS A 33 1.78 3.44 -8.76
CA LYS A 33 0.73 4.08 -7.96
C LYS A 33 1.45 4.65 -6.74
N ALA A 34 1.76 5.95 -6.73
CA ALA A 34 2.24 6.61 -5.53
C ALA A 34 1.23 6.27 -4.43
N THR A 35 1.73 5.79 -3.29
CA THR A 35 0.87 5.50 -2.15
C THR A 35 0.30 6.85 -1.69
N HIS A 36 -0.93 7.16 -2.09
CA HIS A 36 -1.60 8.36 -1.63
C HIS A 36 -2.01 8.12 -0.18
N ILE A 37 -1.33 8.82 0.72
CA ILE A 37 -1.59 8.77 2.15
C ILE A 37 -2.26 10.09 2.50
N ASP A 38 -3.58 10.05 2.68
CA ASP A 38 -4.30 11.16 3.27
C ASP A 38 -4.26 11.04 4.80
N TYR A 39 -4.02 12.17 5.45
CA TYR A 39 -4.14 12.28 6.90
C TYR A 39 -5.57 12.67 7.22
N ARG A 40 -6.21 11.94 8.14
CA ARG A 40 -7.55 12.31 8.60
C ARG A 40 -7.45 13.51 9.53
N ASP A 41 -7.84 14.68 9.03
CA ASP A 41 -7.92 15.91 9.81
C ASP A 41 -9.38 16.25 10.18
N LYS A 42 -9.55 17.27 11.02
CA LYS A 42 -10.87 17.72 11.49
C LYS A 42 -11.77 18.21 10.35
N ASP A 43 -11.20 18.62 9.22
CA ASP A 43 -11.97 19.14 8.09
C ASP A 43 -12.51 18.02 7.21
N ILE A 44 -11.77 16.91 7.08
CA ILE A 44 -12.26 15.65 6.51
C ILE A 44 -13.39 15.08 7.38
N GLU A 45 -13.23 15.05 8.70
CA GLU A 45 -14.28 14.55 9.59
C GLU A 45 -15.58 15.35 9.49
N LYS A 46 -15.50 16.69 9.44
CA LYS A 46 -16.67 17.55 9.18
C LYS A 46 -17.35 17.23 7.86
N ARG A 47 -16.57 16.93 6.81
CA ARG A 47 -17.11 16.58 5.48
C ARG A 47 -17.78 15.21 5.48
N LEU A 48 -17.21 14.25 6.18
CA LEU A 48 -17.73 12.88 6.30
C LEU A 48 -18.94 12.80 7.25
N GLY A 49 -19.08 13.76 8.16
CA GLY A 49 -20.18 13.80 9.13
C GLY A 49 -20.02 12.81 10.29
N PHE A 50 -18.83 12.22 10.45
CA PHE A 50 -18.49 11.33 11.56
C PHE A 50 -16.98 11.37 11.87
N THR A 51 -16.66 11.16 13.14
CA THR A 51 -15.28 11.03 13.64
C THR A 51 -14.73 9.63 13.45
N LEU A 52 -13.40 9.47 13.48
CA LEU A 52 -12.78 8.14 13.46
C LEU A 52 -13.25 7.28 14.65
N GLU A 53 -13.36 7.87 15.84
CA GLU A 53 -13.81 7.17 17.04
C GLU A 53 -15.24 6.65 16.91
N GLU A 54 -16.15 7.43 16.33
CA GLU A 54 -17.52 6.99 16.05
C GLU A 54 -17.55 5.86 15.02
N TYR A 55 -16.76 5.97 13.95
CA TYR A 55 -16.69 4.93 12.93
C TYR A 55 -16.16 3.62 13.50
N VAL A 56 -15.06 3.68 14.26
CA VAL A 56 -14.40 2.52 14.86
C VAL A 56 -15.33 1.77 15.83
N LYS A 57 -16.20 2.49 16.57
CA LYS A 57 -17.20 1.85 17.46
C LYS A 57 -18.20 0.96 16.73
N THR A 58 -18.40 1.17 15.43
CA THR A 58 -19.28 0.33 14.60
C THR A 58 -18.59 -0.93 14.07
N LYS A 59 -17.29 -1.09 14.32
CA LYS A 59 -16.44 -2.12 13.71
C LYS A 59 -15.84 -3.04 14.76
N SER A 60 -15.57 -4.28 14.35
CA SER A 60 -14.78 -5.23 15.12
C SER A 60 -13.29 -5.00 14.81
N ILE A 61 -12.54 -4.48 15.78
CA ILE A 61 -11.14 -4.10 15.58
C ILE A 61 -10.17 -5.13 16.14
N ILE A 62 -9.26 -5.60 15.28
CA ILE A 62 -8.10 -6.40 15.67
C ILE A 62 -6.98 -5.43 16.05
N ASN A 63 -6.45 -5.52 17.27
CA ASN A 63 -5.36 -4.66 17.73
C ASN A 63 -4.03 -5.40 17.61
N LEU A 64 -3.07 -4.80 16.92
CA LEU A 64 -1.69 -5.26 16.77
C LEU A 64 -0.73 -4.14 17.19
N GLN A 65 0.49 -4.48 17.58
CA GLN A 65 1.46 -3.48 18.02
C GLN A 65 2.89 -3.86 17.63
N LEU A 66 3.65 -2.89 17.12
CA LEU A 66 5.09 -3.02 16.90
C LEU A 66 5.85 -2.44 18.10
N ASN A 67 6.79 -3.22 18.67
CA ASN A 67 7.51 -2.87 19.90
C ASN A 67 8.99 -2.52 19.68
N GLY A 68 9.47 -2.60 18.44
CA GLY A 68 10.85 -2.26 18.05
C GLY A 68 11.82 -3.44 18.08
N ASN A 69 11.42 -4.61 18.58
CA ASN A 69 12.21 -5.83 18.44
C ASN A 69 12.00 -6.40 17.02
N GLY A 70 13.08 -6.54 16.24
CA GLY A 70 13.01 -6.99 14.84
C GLY A 70 12.24 -8.30 14.64
N LYS A 71 12.60 -9.37 15.35
CA LYS A 71 11.93 -10.68 15.24
C LYS A 71 10.46 -10.62 15.62
N TYR A 72 10.13 -9.86 16.64
CA TYR A 72 8.74 -9.69 17.06
C TYR A 72 7.95 -8.88 16.03
N ASN A 73 8.51 -7.76 15.57
CA ASN A 73 7.89 -6.91 14.56
C ASN A 73 7.65 -7.68 13.26
N ASP A 74 8.59 -8.52 12.82
CA ASP A 74 8.40 -9.38 11.65
C ASP A 74 7.21 -10.33 11.82
N SER A 75 7.08 -10.95 12.99
CA SER A 75 5.93 -11.81 13.32
C SER A 75 4.62 -11.03 13.30
N ILE A 76 4.60 -9.83 13.88
CA ILE A 76 3.40 -8.97 13.89
C ILE A 76 3.05 -8.48 12.48
N LEU A 77 4.02 -8.11 11.65
CA LEU A 77 3.77 -7.69 10.27
C LEU A 77 3.25 -8.85 9.41
N ASN A 78 3.74 -10.07 9.64
CA ASN A 78 3.19 -11.27 8.99
C ASN A 78 1.75 -11.54 9.43
N LEU A 79 1.47 -11.46 10.74
CA LEU A 79 0.11 -11.60 11.26
C LEU A 79 -0.82 -10.51 10.69
N PHE A 80 -0.35 -9.27 10.64
CA PHE A 80 -1.05 -8.15 10.06
C PHE A 80 -1.47 -8.42 8.61
N GLN A 81 -0.53 -8.88 7.77
CA GLN A 81 -0.82 -9.27 6.39
C GLN A 81 -1.84 -10.42 6.31
N LEU A 82 -1.71 -11.44 7.15
CA LEU A 82 -2.64 -12.57 7.17
C LEU A 82 -4.06 -12.14 7.58
N GLU A 83 -4.21 -11.24 8.55
CA GLU A 83 -5.52 -10.72 8.96
C GLU A 83 -6.16 -9.87 7.85
N ILE A 84 -5.38 -9.07 7.13
CA ILE A 84 -5.84 -8.35 5.94
C ILE A 84 -6.42 -9.34 4.92
N GLN A 85 -5.65 -10.37 4.57
CA GLN A 85 -6.07 -11.38 3.60
C GLN A 85 -7.35 -12.11 4.02
N LYS A 86 -7.49 -12.43 5.32
CA LYS A 86 -8.71 -13.05 5.86
C LYS A 86 -9.91 -12.13 5.71
N ILE A 87 -9.78 -10.84 6.06
CA ILE A 87 -10.88 -9.86 5.95
C ILE A 87 -11.28 -9.66 4.50
N MET A 88 -10.30 -9.51 3.60
CA MET A 88 -10.52 -9.36 2.17
C MET A 88 -11.24 -10.58 1.57
N LYS A 89 -10.77 -11.79 1.88
CA LYS A 89 -11.38 -13.03 1.40
C LYS A 89 -12.81 -13.24 1.93
N ALA A 90 -13.08 -12.80 3.16
CA ALA A 90 -14.41 -12.86 3.75
C ALA A 90 -15.34 -11.73 3.27
N GLU A 91 -14.81 -10.73 2.54
CA GLU A 91 -15.54 -9.51 2.17
C GLU A 91 -16.18 -8.81 3.39
N ASP A 92 -15.50 -8.85 4.55
CA ASP A 92 -16.08 -8.41 5.82
C ASP A 92 -15.82 -6.92 6.07
N ALA A 93 -16.75 -6.08 5.61
CA ALA A 93 -16.71 -4.63 5.78
C ALA A 93 -16.85 -4.17 7.25
N ASN A 94 -17.17 -5.06 8.19
CA ASN A 94 -17.32 -4.73 9.60
C ASN A 94 -16.03 -4.94 10.40
N LYS A 95 -14.98 -5.50 9.78
CA LYS A 95 -13.68 -5.69 10.42
C LYS A 95 -12.67 -4.64 10.03
N GLY A 96 -11.89 -4.23 11.02
CA GLY A 96 -10.74 -3.36 10.83
C GLY A 96 -9.56 -3.84 11.66
N ILE A 97 -8.39 -3.31 11.36
CA ILE A 97 -7.16 -3.57 12.08
C ILE A 97 -6.60 -2.25 12.57
N HIS A 98 -6.20 -2.20 13.82
CA HIS A 98 -5.48 -1.09 14.43
C HIS A 98 -4.05 -1.55 14.72
N LEU A 99 -3.11 -1.07 13.91
CA LEU A 99 -1.69 -1.36 14.05
C LEU A 99 -1.01 -0.20 14.78
N LYS A 100 -0.62 -0.43 16.02
CA LYS A 100 0.01 0.58 16.87
C LYS A 100 1.51 0.62 16.69
N PHE A 101 2.09 1.82 16.61
CA PHE A 101 3.55 1.95 16.60
C PHE A 101 4.05 2.42 17.97
N SER A 102 4.87 1.58 18.63
CA SER A 102 5.63 2.06 19.78
C SER A 102 6.65 3.12 19.35
N ARG A 103 7.13 3.93 20.32
CA ARG A 103 8.22 4.90 20.08
C ARG A 103 9.54 4.27 19.61
N LYS A 104 9.70 2.94 19.75
CA LYS A 104 10.86 2.18 19.29
C LYS A 104 10.67 1.58 17.90
N THR A 105 9.50 1.75 17.30
CA THR A 105 9.22 1.26 15.95
C THR A 105 10.11 2.00 14.97
N THR A 106 10.88 1.25 14.19
CA THR A 106 11.74 1.83 13.16
C THR A 106 10.88 2.35 12.01
N TYR A 107 11.38 3.40 11.34
CA TYR A 107 10.74 3.94 10.15
C TYR A 107 10.53 2.87 9.07
N GLU A 108 11.49 1.96 8.90
CA GLU A 108 11.38 0.82 7.99
C GLU A 108 10.14 -0.03 8.25
N ASN A 109 9.84 -0.35 9.51
CA ASN A 109 8.66 -1.15 9.85
C ASN A 109 7.35 -0.40 9.61
N VAL A 110 7.36 0.93 9.79
CA VAL A 110 6.23 1.78 9.40
C VAL A 110 6.02 1.70 7.88
N ILE A 111 7.07 1.87 7.08
CA ILE A 111 6.97 1.76 5.61
C ILE A 111 6.53 0.37 5.15
N ARG A 112 7.03 -0.71 5.79
CA ARG A 112 6.60 -2.08 5.50
C ARG A 112 5.09 -2.27 5.74
N SER A 113 4.51 -1.64 6.76
CA SER A 113 3.06 -1.72 6.99
C SER A 113 2.24 -1.07 5.86
N PHE A 114 2.69 0.06 5.32
CA PHE A 114 2.07 0.69 4.14
C PHE A 114 2.25 -0.15 2.88
N GLN A 115 3.44 -0.75 2.68
CA GLN A 115 3.70 -1.65 1.55
C GLN A 115 2.80 -2.87 1.59
N ILE A 116 2.57 -3.47 2.76
CA ILE A 116 1.62 -4.58 2.91
C ILE A 116 0.22 -4.14 2.48
N CYS A 117 -0.27 -3.00 2.96
CA CYS A 117 -1.60 -2.50 2.57
C CYS A 117 -1.73 -2.30 1.07
N LYS A 118 -0.66 -1.83 0.40
CA LYS A 118 -0.60 -1.64 -1.04
C LYS A 118 -0.58 -2.97 -1.81
N ILE A 119 0.21 -3.94 -1.36
CA ILE A 119 0.32 -5.27 -1.99
C ILE A 119 -1.03 -6.01 -1.93
N GLU A 120 -1.69 -5.91 -0.78
CA GLU A 120 -2.98 -6.56 -0.52
C GLU A 120 -4.19 -5.77 -1.06
N ASP A 121 -3.95 -4.65 -1.76
CA ASP A 121 -4.99 -3.77 -2.34
C ASP A 121 -6.09 -3.38 -1.33
N CYS A 122 -5.67 -2.99 -0.11
CA CYS A 122 -6.59 -2.57 0.93
C CYS A 122 -7.40 -1.34 0.49
N SER A 123 -8.71 -1.39 0.72
CA SER A 123 -9.66 -0.33 0.35
C SER A 123 -9.34 0.99 1.04
N THR A 124 -9.07 0.95 2.35
CA THR A 124 -8.80 2.15 3.15
C THR A 124 -7.78 1.86 4.24
N TYR A 125 -6.78 2.73 4.37
CA TYR A 125 -5.94 2.81 5.55
C TYR A 125 -5.58 4.27 5.85
N ILE A 126 -5.53 4.59 7.14
CA ILE A 126 -5.46 5.97 7.64
C ILE A 126 -4.39 5.99 8.74
N PRO A 127 -3.30 6.72 8.55
CA PRO A 127 -2.43 7.08 9.66
C PRO A 127 -3.17 8.06 10.57
N ASP A 128 -3.22 7.75 11.86
CA ASP A 128 -3.74 8.65 12.88
C ASP A 128 -2.72 8.72 14.02
N HIS A 129 -2.16 9.91 14.25
CA HIS A 129 -1.06 10.15 15.18
C HIS A 129 0.12 9.18 14.95
N TYR A 130 0.35 8.26 15.91
CA TYR A 130 1.43 7.28 15.92
C TYR A 130 0.95 5.88 15.56
N ASP A 131 -0.27 5.74 15.06
CA ASP A 131 -0.90 4.46 14.77
C ASP A 131 -1.42 4.41 13.32
N LEU A 132 -1.72 3.20 12.84
CA LEU A 132 -2.28 2.94 11.52
C LEU A 132 -3.60 2.19 11.65
N TRP A 133 -4.67 2.78 11.14
CA TRP A 133 -5.98 2.15 11.01
C TRP A 133 -6.16 1.59 9.62
N VAL A 134 -6.57 0.33 9.50
CA VAL A 134 -6.76 -0.35 8.21
C VAL A 134 -8.15 -0.97 8.17
N PHE A 135 -8.90 -0.65 7.12
CA PHE A 135 -10.17 -1.26 6.78
C PHE A 135 -9.99 -1.90 5.39
N PRO A 136 -9.57 -3.18 5.35
CA PRO A 136 -9.17 -3.83 4.11
C PRO A 136 -10.26 -3.83 3.05
N TYR A 137 -11.51 -4.07 3.46
CA TYR A 137 -12.65 -4.19 2.56
C TYR A 137 -13.70 -3.11 2.86
N TYR A 138 -14.15 -2.43 1.81
CA TYR A 138 -15.25 -1.47 1.84
C TYR A 138 -16.19 -1.77 0.67
N LYS A 139 -17.50 -1.87 0.94
CA LYS A 139 -18.56 -2.02 -0.05
C LYS A 139 -19.78 -1.24 0.39
#